data_AF-A0A0M4CE08-F1
#
_entry.id   AF-A0A0M4CE08-F1
#
_cell.length_a   1.000
_cell.length_b   1.000
_cell.length_c   1.000
_cell.angle_alpha   90.00
_cell.angle_beta   90.00
_cell.angle_gamma   90.00
#
_symmetry.space_group_name_H-M   'P 1'
#
loop_
_entity.id
_entity.type
_entity.pdbx_description
1 polymer ?
#
loop_
_entity_poly.entity_id
_entity_poly.type
_entity_poly.pdbx_seq_one_letter_code
_entity_poly.pdbx_strand_id
1 'polypeptide(L)'
;MDDLEALFSLETFEDGGRTLYEQMRSHRDPGDVHALVVESCRVKDRLDRLDRLATRDDNEWGRILPYKDSDTEFVLEIGNVLREQRQTEIVFKQLLAEVSRRRAAYDDDDDDEAGGLSDL
;
A
#
# COMPACT_ATOMS: atom_id res chain seq x y z
N MET A 1 29.49 -11.45 1.20
CA MET A 1 29.10 -10.55 2.30
C MET A 1 28.44 -9.28 1.76
N ASP A 2 28.72 -8.90 0.50
CA ASP A 2 28.09 -7.78 -0.21
C ASP A 2 26.59 -7.93 -0.54
N ASP A 3 26.06 -9.16 -0.72
CA ASP A 3 24.64 -9.35 -1.08
C ASP A 3 23.64 -9.01 0.04
N LEU A 4 24.05 -9.15 1.31
CA LEU A 4 23.22 -8.79 2.46
C LEU A 4 23.18 -7.28 2.64
N GLU A 5 24.30 -6.60 2.37
CA GLU A 5 24.37 -5.14 2.39
C GLU A 5 23.58 -4.53 1.22
N ALA A 6 23.52 -5.17 0.05
CA ALA A 6 22.59 -4.80 -1.03
C ALA A 6 21.11 -5.00 -0.65
N LEU A 7 20.80 -6.01 0.17
CA LEU A 7 19.46 -6.27 0.72
C LEU A 7 19.02 -5.22 1.75
N PHE A 8 19.98 -4.63 2.46
CA PHE A 8 19.78 -3.50 3.39
C PHE A 8 19.97 -2.13 2.73
N SER A 9 20.64 -2.05 1.58
CA SER A 9 20.90 -0.85 0.76
C SER A 9 19.85 -0.63 -0.34
N LEU A 10 18.81 -1.48 -0.41
CA LEU A 10 17.54 -1.17 -1.08
C LEU A 10 16.94 0.07 -0.42
N GLU A 11 17.23 1.23 -0.99
CA GLU A 11 16.54 2.47 -0.71
C GLU A 11 15.02 2.23 -0.63
N THR A 12 14.50 2.44 0.57
CA THR A 12 13.14 2.46 1.14
C THR A 12 11.91 2.16 0.26
N PHE A 13 11.87 2.49 -1.04
CA PHE A 13 10.73 2.30 -1.95
C PHE A 13 11.16 2.01 -3.41
N GLU A 14 10.35 1.24 -4.15
CA GLU A 14 10.41 1.18 -5.62
C GLU A 14 9.86 2.50 -6.24
N ASP A 15 9.84 2.62 -7.57
CA ASP A 15 9.47 3.86 -8.27
C ASP A 15 8.10 4.42 -7.86
N GLY A 16 7.11 3.53 -7.71
CA GLY A 16 5.74 3.91 -7.34
C GLY A 16 5.63 4.46 -5.93
N GLY A 17 6.21 3.75 -4.96
CA GLY A 17 6.26 4.14 -3.56
C GLY A 17 7.11 5.39 -3.35
N ARG A 18 8.20 5.57 -4.10
CA ARG A 18 9.03 6.78 -4.05
C ARG A 18 8.26 8.00 -4.52
N THR A 19 7.59 7.88 -5.67
CA THR A 19 6.73 8.94 -6.22
C THR A 19 5.62 9.31 -5.23
N LEU A 20 4.99 8.32 -4.62
CA LEU A 20 3.95 8.55 -3.62
C LEU A 20 4.50 9.24 -2.36
N TYR A 21 5.66 8.81 -1.88
CA TYR A 21 6.31 9.39 -0.71
C TYR A 21 6.66 10.86 -0.93
N GLU A 22 7.20 11.21 -2.10
CA GLU A 22 7.52 12.59 -2.45
C GLU A 22 6.29 13.50 -2.46
N GLN A 23 5.15 12.98 -2.90
CA GLN A 23 3.88 13.72 -2.95
C GLN A 23 3.20 13.82 -1.59
N MET A 24 3.35 12.79 -0.74
CA MET A 24 2.62 12.71 0.52
C MET A 24 3.39 13.24 1.71
N ARG A 25 4.73 13.21 1.72
CA ARG A 25 5.51 13.57 2.91
C ARG A 25 5.24 15.01 3.35
N SER A 26 5.03 15.22 4.65
CA SER A 26 4.96 16.54 5.27
C SER A 26 5.84 16.58 6.51
N HIS A 27 6.57 17.69 6.70
CA HIS A 27 7.38 17.91 7.91
C HIS A 27 6.52 18.21 9.15
N ARG A 28 5.23 18.49 8.96
CA ARG A 28 4.26 18.69 10.04
C ARG A 28 3.63 17.38 10.52
N ASP A 29 3.83 16.27 9.79
CA ASP A 29 3.23 15.00 10.16
C ASP A 29 3.79 14.51 11.50
N PRO A 30 2.92 14.18 12.48
CA PRO A 30 3.34 13.43 13.65
C PRO A 30 3.89 12.06 13.22
N GLY A 31 4.72 11.44 14.09
CA GLY A 31 5.45 10.22 13.74
C GLY A 31 4.57 9.03 13.35
N ASP A 32 3.34 8.94 13.87
CA ASP A 32 2.37 7.91 13.51
C ASP A 32 1.78 8.14 12.10
N VAL A 33 1.51 9.39 11.72
CA VAL A 33 1.09 9.75 10.36
C VAL A 33 2.21 9.50 9.37
N HIS A 34 3.45 9.87 9.72
CA HIS A 34 4.63 9.56 8.92
C HIS A 34 4.76 8.05 8.67
N ALA A 35 4.58 7.22 9.70
CA ALA A 35 4.60 5.77 9.58
C ALA A 35 3.50 5.26 8.62
N LEU A 36 2.27 5.79 8.70
CA LEU A 36 1.19 5.43 7.78
C LEU A 36 1.49 5.82 6.33
N VAL A 37 2.15 6.96 6.10
CA VAL A 37 2.62 7.37 4.77
C VAL A 37 3.66 6.37 4.25
N VAL A 38 4.63 5.97 5.06
CA VAL A 38 5.63 4.95 4.69
C VAL A 38 4.98 3.62 4.33
N GLU A 39 4.04 3.13 5.14
CA GLU A 39 3.31 1.89 4.84
C GLU A 39 2.47 2.00 3.57
N SER A 40 1.85 3.16 3.32
CA SER A 40 1.11 3.42 2.07
C SER A 40 2.01 3.27 0.84
N CYS A 41 3.27 3.74 0.93
CA CYS A 41 4.25 3.63 -0.14
C CYS A 41 4.68 2.17 -0.39
N ARG A 42 4.87 1.38 0.67
CA ARG A 42 5.17 -0.07 0.56
C ARG A 42 4.01 -0.84 -0.07
N VAL A 43 2.78 -0.49 0.28
CA VAL A 43 1.57 -1.09 -0.30
C VAL A 43 1.42 -0.70 -1.78
N LYS A 44 1.76 0.55 -2.16
CA LYS A 44 1.81 0.98 -3.56
C LYS A 44 2.80 0.14 -4.37
N ASP A 45 4.01 -0.08 -3.86
CA ASP A 45 5.01 -0.94 -4.53
C ASP A 45 4.53 -2.39 -4.68
N ARG A 46 3.77 -2.91 -3.69
CA ARG A 46 3.15 -4.23 -3.80
C ARG A 46 2.06 -4.26 -4.88
N LEU A 47 1.23 -3.22 -4.97
CA LEU A 47 0.22 -3.11 -6.03
C LEU A 47 0.87 -3.05 -7.41
N ASP A 48 1.97 -2.32 -7.59
CA ASP A 48 2.67 -2.25 -8.87
C ASP A 48 3.33 -3.57 -9.26
N ARG A 49 3.75 -4.38 -8.28
CA ARG A 49 4.19 -5.75 -8.54
C ARG A 49 3.05 -6.66 -8.94
N LEU A 50 1.91 -6.60 -8.25
CA LEU A 50 0.72 -7.39 -8.58
C LEU A 50 0.16 -7.02 -9.96
N ASP A 51 0.14 -5.74 -10.30
CA ASP A 51 -0.29 -5.26 -11.61
C ASP A 51 0.63 -5.75 -12.75
N ARG A 52 1.96 -5.73 -12.52
CA ARG A 52 2.93 -6.32 -13.44
C ARG A 52 2.71 -7.82 -13.64
N LEU A 53 2.43 -8.55 -12.56
CA LEU A 53 2.13 -9.99 -12.61
C LEU A 53 0.81 -10.29 -13.31
N ALA A 54 -0.19 -9.42 -13.17
CA ALA A 54 -1.48 -9.56 -13.82
C ALA A 54 -1.44 -9.19 -15.32
N THR A 55 -0.55 -8.28 -15.72
CA THR A 55 -0.52 -7.70 -17.07
C THR A 55 0.55 -8.28 -17.97
N ARG A 56 1.66 -8.80 -17.43
CA ARG A 56 2.63 -9.56 -18.23
C ARG A 56 2.10 -10.97 -18.48
N ASP A 57 2.35 -11.42 -19.70
CA ASP A 57 2.03 -12.69 -20.33
C ASP A 57 2.66 -13.91 -19.62
N ASP A 58 2.44 -14.03 -18.30
CA ASP A 58 2.70 -15.25 -17.56
C ASP A 58 1.44 -16.11 -17.68
N ASN A 59 1.58 -17.30 -18.28
CA ASN A 59 0.57 -18.36 -18.28
C ASN A 59 0.11 -18.82 -16.86
N GLU A 60 0.44 -18.08 -15.80
CA GLU A 60 0.12 -18.32 -14.38
C GLU A 60 -1.18 -17.64 -13.92
N TRP A 61 -2.04 -17.20 -14.83
CA TRP A 61 -3.34 -16.61 -14.44
C TRP A 61 -4.29 -17.61 -13.80
N GLY A 62 -4.03 -18.91 -13.98
CA GLY A 62 -4.71 -19.95 -13.25
C GLY A 62 -4.12 -21.33 -13.47
N ARG A 63 -4.35 -22.21 -12.50
CA ARG A 63 -4.01 -23.62 -12.63
C ARG A 63 -5.23 -24.38 -13.15
N ILE A 64 -5.03 -25.18 -14.19
CA ILE A 64 -6.02 -26.17 -14.61
C ILE A 64 -5.90 -27.36 -13.65
N LEU A 65 -6.96 -27.60 -12.89
CA LEU A 65 -7.07 -28.72 -11.97
C LEU A 65 -8.11 -29.71 -12.52
N PRO A 66 -7.88 -31.03 -12.47
CA PRO A 66 -8.93 -32.00 -12.78
C PRO A 66 -10.09 -31.81 -11.78
N TYR A 67 -11.32 -31.82 -12.30
CA TYR A 67 -12.52 -31.80 -11.45
C TYR A 67 -12.63 -33.15 -10.71
N LYS A 68 -13.05 -33.12 -9.44
CA LYS A 68 -13.17 -34.36 -8.67
C LYS A 68 -14.16 -35.31 -9.35
N ASP A 69 -13.75 -36.56 -9.51
CA ASP A 69 -14.56 -37.67 -10.06
C ASP A 69 -14.95 -37.53 -11.54
N SER A 70 -14.20 -36.75 -12.34
CA SER A 70 -14.40 -36.62 -13.79
C SER A 70 -13.08 -36.60 -14.55
N ASP A 71 -12.90 -37.54 -15.49
CA ASP A 71 -11.71 -37.60 -16.37
C ASP A 71 -11.81 -36.63 -17.56
N THR A 72 -12.96 -35.96 -17.73
CA THR A 72 -13.25 -35.08 -18.88
C THR A 72 -13.46 -33.62 -18.50
N GLU A 73 -13.58 -33.30 -17.21
CA GLU A 73 -13.84 -31.94 -16.73
C GLU A 73 -12.66 -31.35 -15.96
N PHE A 74 -12.45 -30.06 -16.15
CA PHE A 74 -11.35 -29.32 -15.55
C PHE A 74 -11.84 -28.02 -14.91
N VAL A 75 -11.26 -27.66 -13.78
CA VAL A 75 -11.46 -26.37 -13.09
C VAL A 75 -10.29 -25.46 -13.42
N LEU A 76 -10.58 -24.28 -13.93
CA LEU A 76 -9.60 -23.22 -14.09
C LEU A 76 -9.62 -22.33 -12.84
N GLU A 77 -8.57 -22.43 -12.01
CA GLU A 77 -8.45 -21.60 -10.81
C GLU A 77 -7.81 -20.25 -11.16
N ILE A 78 -8.61 -19.30 -11.66
CA ILE A 78 -8.19 -17.90 -11.83
C ILE A 78 -8.53 -17.16 -10.53
N GLY A 79 -7.56 -16.92 -9.63
CA GLY A 79 -7.99 -16.24 -8.41
C GLY A 79 -6.97 -15.70 -7.43
N ASN A 80 -5.82 -16.35 -7.23
CA ASN A 80 -4.99 -15.96 -6.09
C ASN A 80 -4.38 -14.55 -6.26
N VAL A 81 -3.84 -14.23 -7.43
CA VAL A 81 -3.28 -12.89 -7.71
C VAL A 81 -4.36 -11.81 -7.70
N LEU A 82 -5.51 -12.04 -8.35
CA LEU A 82 -6.61 -11.06 -8.39
C LEU A 82 -7.27 -10.86 -7.02
N ARG A 83 -7.35 -11.91 -6.19
CA ARG A 83 -7.84 -11.80 -4.81
C ARG A 83 -6.85 -11.02 -3.95
N GLU A 84 -5.56 -11.31 -4.06
CA GLU A 84 -4.50 -10.60 -3.34
C GLU A 84 -4.44 -9.12 -3.74
N GLN A 85 -4.57 -8.81 -5.03
CA GLN A 85 -4.64 -7.44 -5.52
C GLN A 85 -5.81 -6.69 -4.90
N ARG A 86 -7.03 -7.24 -4.95
CA ARG A 86 -8.21 -6.61 -4.33
C ARG A 86 -8.03 -6.39 -2.83
N GLN A 87 -7.49 -7.38 -2.12
CA GLN A 87 -7.22 -7.26 -0.69
C GLN A 87 -6.22 -6.12 -0.42
N THR A 88 -5.14 -6.06 -1.21
CA THR A 88 -4.10 -5.04 -1.10
C THR A 88 -4.63 -3.64 -1.43
N GLU A 89 -5.50 -3.51 -2.44
CA GLU A 89 -6.17 -2.25 -2.79
C GLU A 89 -7.07 -1.72 -1.68
N ILE A 90 -7.77 -2.61 -0.97
CA ILE A 90 -8.60 -2.23 0.18
C ILE A 90 -7.71 -1.67 1.29
N VAL A 91 -6.62 -2.37 1.63
CA VAL A 91 -5.65 -1.91 2.64
C VAL A 91 -5.07 -0.56 2.23
N PHE A 92 -4.70 -0.38 0.96
CA PHE A 92 -4.18 0.89 0.46
C PHE A 92 -5.16 2.05 0.65
N LYS A 93 -6.43 1.86 0.28
CA LYS A 93 -7.49 2.86 0.46
C LYS A 93 -7.69 3.19 1.94
N GLN A 94 -7.64 2.20 2.82
CA GLN A 94 -7.78 2.39 4.26
C GLN A 94 -6.62 3.21 4.84
N LEU A 95 -5.38 2.92 4.44
CA LEU A 95 -4.21 3.68 4.86
C LEU A 95 -4.31 5.15 4.42
N LEU A 96 -4.65 5.41 3.15
CA LEU A 96 -4.82 6.78 2.64
C LEU A 96 -5.94 7.53 3.36
N ALA A 97 -7.07 6.87 3.63
CA ALA A 97 -8.17 7.47 4.37
C ALA A 97 -7.79 7.79 5.82
N GLU A 98 -7.01 6.92 6.46
CA GLU A 98 -6.53 7.14 7.83
C GLU A 98 -5.51 8.28 7.90
N VAL A 99 -4.57 8.37 6.95
CA VAL A 99 -3.66 9.51 6.82
C VAL A 99 -4.47 10.80 6.71
N SER A 100 -5.43 10.87 5.78
CA SER A 100 -6.27 12.06 5.60
C SER A 100 -7.06 12.43 6.86
N ARG A 101 -7.61 11.43 7.56
CA ARG A 101 -8.39 11.64 8.79
C ARG A 101 -7.52 12.23 9.90
N ARG A 102 -6.32 11.67 10.12
CA ARG A 102 -5.42 12.16 11.17
C ARG A 102 -4.91 13.57 10.88
N ARG A 103 -4.55 13.85 9.63
CA ARG A 103 -4.18 15.21 9.20
C ARG A 103 -5.25 16.25 9.52
N ALA A 104 -6.50 15.93 9.19
CA ALA A 104 -7.61 16.82 9.50
C ALA A 104 -7.81 17.03 11.01
N ALA A 105 -7.55 16.01 11.84
CA ALA A 105 -7.80 16.10 13.27
C ALA A 105 -6.82 17.04 14.01
N TYR A 106 -5.53 17.02 13.68
CA TYR A 106 -4.56 17.89 14.37
C TYR A 106 -4.39 19.26 13.70
N ASP A 107 -4.78 19.43 12.43
CA ASP A 107 -4.86 20.77 11.84
C ASP A 107 -6.00 21.59 12.49
N ASP A 108 -7.06 20.94 13.01
CA ASP A 108 -8.15 21.59 13.77
C ASP A 108 -7.72 21.99 15.20
N ASP A 109 -6.88 21.18 15.85
CA ASP A 109 -6.37 21.45 17.21
C ASP A 109 -5.44 22.70 17.27
N ASP A 110 -4.73 23.03 16.18
CA ASP A 110 -3.84 24.20 16.10
C ASP A 110 -4.61 25.55 16.09
N ASP A 111 -5.88 25.57 15.65
CA ASP A 111 -6.69 26.80 15.53
C ASP A 111 -7.45 27.17 16.82
N ASP A 112 -7.67 26.22 17.73
CA ASP A 112 -8.45 26.43 18.97
C ASP A 112 -7.62 27.02 20.14
N GLU A 113 -6.29 26.98 20.09
CA GLU A 113 -5.43 27.47 21.19
C GLU A 113 -5.12 28.98 21.12
N ALA A 114 -5.45 29.66 20.01
CA ALA A 114 -5.16 31.10 19.82
C ALA A 114 -6.20 32.06 20.44
N GLY A 115 -7.31 31.55 20.99
CA GLY A 115 -8.48 32.37 21.38
C GLY A 115 -8.67 32.67 22.87
N GLY A 116 -7.82 32.14 23.77
CA GLY A 116 -8.17 32.07 25.18
C GLY A 116 -7.10 32.58 26.13
N LEU A 117 -6.75 33.87 26.11
CA LEU A 117 -6.13 34.62 27.24
C LEU A 117 -5.92 36.12 26.94
N SER A 118 -6.90 36.80 26.35
CA SER A 118 -6.82 38.26 26.09
C SER A 118 -7.64 39.13 27.05
N ASP A 119 -8.22 38.60 28.12
CA ASP A 119 -8.98 39.43 29.08
C ASP A 119 -8.68 39.05 30.53
N LEU A 120 -7.58 39.60 31.07
CA LEU A 120 -7.32 39.73 32.50
C LEU A 120 -6.36 40.88 32.82
#